data_AF-A0AAW7J699-F1
#
_entry.id   AF-A0AAW7J699-F1
#
_cell.length_a   1.000
_cell.length_b   1.000
_cell.length_c   1.000
_cell.angle_alpha   90.00
_cell.angle_beta   90.00
_cell.angle_gamma   90.00
#
_symmetry.space_group_name_H-M   'P 1'
#
loop_
_entity.id
_entity.type
_entity.pdbx_description
1 polymer ?
#
loop_
_entity_poly.entity_id
_entity_poly.type
_entity_poly.pdbx_seq_one_letter_code
_entity_poly.pdbx_strand_id
1 'polypeptide(L)'
;MTKGNIYKPTTAEKKLLEVLINPENAGKTVTDICNLANVSRRKYYEAMGKEEFSNLVNETTMDLVTAKAGSVLNAAYKYAMKEKGFQDRKMILTIAGIYVDKSQTELSGSVNINERSKEIQERIKGRIKDEE
;
A
#
# COMPACT_ATOMS: atom_id res chain seq x y z
N MET A 1 5.18 12.79 18.42
CA MET A 1 3.93 13.35 17.86
C MET A 1 2.84 13.12 18.90
N THR A 2 2.15 14.18 19.33
CA THR A 2 1.17 14.16 20.42
C THR A 2 -0.09 13.38 20.02
N LYS A 3 -0.27 12.18 20.59
CA LYS A 3 -1.56 11.49 20.72
C LYS A 3 -2.50 12.44 21.49
N GLY A 4 -3.44 13.10 20.83
CA GLY A 4 -4.11 14.24 21.47
C GLY A 4 -5.53 14.59 21.06
N ASN A 5 -6.14 13.91 20.10
CA ASN A 5 -7.57 14.08 19.86
C ASN A 5 -8.21 12.73 19.52
N ILE A 6 -8.66 12.01 20.54
CA ILE A 6 -9.54 10.87 20.34
C ILE A 6 -10.86 11.47 19.86
N TYR A 7 -11.02 11.56 18.54
CA TYR A 7 -12.23 12.06 17.92
C TYR A 7 -13.44 11.27 18.45
N LYS A 8 -14.46 11.99 18.92
CA LYS A 8 -15.67 11.40 19.51
C LYS A 8 -16.82 11.53 18.51
N PRO A 9 -17.15 10.47 17.75
CA PRO A 9 -18.26 10.53 16.81
C PRO A 9 -19.59 10.75 17.54
N THR A 10 -20.45 11.56 16.94
CA THR A 10 -21.85 11.73 17.32
C THR A 10 -22.63 10.43 17.14
N THR A 11 -23.85 10.36 17.69
CA THR A 11 -24.74 9.20 17.50
C THR A 11 -25.03 8.89 16.02
N ALA A 12 -25.13 9.93 15.17
CA ALA A 12 -25.35 9.73 13.73
C ALA A 12 -24.09 9.20 13.04
N GLU A 13 -22.92 9.73 13.39
CA GLU A 13 -21.61 9.26 12.87
C GLU A 13 -21.31 7.83 13.31
N LYS A 14 -21.68 7.41 14.52
CA LYS A 14 -21.54 6.01 14.96
C LYS A 14 -22.37 5.05 14.11
N LYS A 15 -23.65 5.37 13.86
CA LYS A 15 -24.50 4.56 12.97
C LYS A 15 -23.95 4.51 11.56
N LEU A 16 -23.45 5.64 11.06
CA LEU A 16 -22.83 5.71 9.74
C LEU A 16 -21.54 4.88 9.68
N LEU A 17 -20.69 4.95 10.70
CA LEU A 17 -19.47 4.16 10.82
C LEU A 17 -19.78 2.65 10.75
N GLU A 18 -20.74 2.17 11.54
CA GLU A 18 -21.16 0.75 11.54
C GLU A 18 -21.58 0.25 10.14
N VAL A 19 -22.30 1.10 9.39
CA VAL A 19 -22.74 0.76 8.03
C VAL A 19 -21.57 0.79 7.03
N LEU A 20 -20.67 1.78 7.15
CA LEU A 20 -19.53 1.97 6.24
C LEU A 20 -18.47 0.86 6.38
N ILE A 21 -18.19 0.40 7.59
CA ILE A 21 -17.17 -0.64 7.84
C ILE A 21 -17.68 -2.06 7.58
N ASN A 22 -18.97 -2.22 7.27
CA ASN A 22 -19.55 -3.51 6.98
C ASN A 22 -19.27 -3.93 5.52
N PRO A 23 -18.52 -5.02 5.27
CA PRO A 23 -18.16 -5.44 3.92
C PRO A 23 -19.38 -5.82 3.05
N GLU A 24 -20.51 -6.23 3.65
CA GLU A 24 -21.75 -6.55 2.92
C GLU A 24 -22.39 -5.32 2.26
N ASN A 25 -21.96 -4.12 2.68
CA ASN A 25 -22.41 -2.86 2.10
C ASN A 25 -21.48 -2.34 0.99
N ALA A 26 -20.42 -3.09 0.63
CA ALA A 26 -19.52 -2.70 -0.45
C ALA A 26 -20.29 -2.48 -1.77
N GLY A 27 -20.01 -1.35 -2.42
CA GLY A 27 -20.64 -1.00 -3.70
C GLY A 27 -22.07 -0.41 -3.60
N LYS A 28 -22.66 -0.30 -2.41
CA LYS A 28 -23.96 0.37 -2.23
C LYS A 28 -23.86 1.87 -2.51
N THR A 29 -24.96 2.47 -2.95
CA THR A 29 -25.01 3.92 -3.20
C THR A 29 -25.01 4.71 -1.89
N VAL A 30 -24.61 5.99 -1.94
CA VAL A 30 -24.71 6.88 -0.77
C VAL A 30 -26.14 6.95 -0.22
N THR A 31 -27.14 6.91 -1.09
CA THR A 31 -28.56 6.87 -0.67
C THR A 31 -28.88 5.62 0.14
N ASP A 32 -28.43 4.45 -0.31
CA ASP A 32 -28.65 3.19 0.40
C ASP A 32 -27.91 3.17 1.74
N ILE A 33 -26.66 3.65 1.77
CA ILE A 33 -25.86 3.80 2.99
C ILE A 33 -26.59 4.71 4.00
N CYS A 34 -27.10 5.85 3.54
CA CYS A 34 -27.86 6.77 4.38
C CYS A 34 -29.13 6.13 4.95
N ASN A 35 -29.87 5.38 4.12
CA ASN A 35 -31.07 4.67 4.55
C ASN A 35 -30.75 3.59 5.59
N LEU A 36 -29.70 2.80 5.36
CA LEU A 36 -29.23 1.75 6.29
C LEU A 36 -28.79 2.35 7.64
N ALA A 37 -28.05 3.45 7.61
CA ALA A 37 -27.59 4.14 8.81
C ALA A 37 -28.68 4.98 9.49
N ASN A 38 -29.85 5.12 8.85
CA ASN A 38 -30.92 6.02 9.27
C ASN A 38 -30.42 7.46 9.50
N VAL A 39 -29.68 7.99 8.52
CA VAL A 39 -29.15 9.37 8.51
C VAL A 39 -29.53 10.07 7.22
N SER A 40 -29.59 11.41 7.24
CA SER A 40 -29.81 12.18 6.02
C SER A 40 -28.54 12.25 5.17
N ARG A 41 -28.69 12.38 3.85
CA ARG A 41 -27.56 12.62 2.93
C ARG A 41 -26.72 13.84 3.32
N ARG A 42 -27.35 14.89 3.87
CA ARG A 42 -26.62 16.06 4.40
C ARG A 42 -25.66 15.66 5.52
N LYS A 43 -26.15 14.92 6.52
CA LYS A 43 -25.31 14.44 7.63
C LYS A 43 -24.20 13.51 7.16
N TYR A 44 -24.46 12.69 6.14
CA TYR A 44 -23.42 11.87 5.51
C TYR A 44 -22.28 12.73 4.97
N TYR A 45 -22.57 13.72 4.13
CA TYR A 45 -21.52 14.56 3.55
C TYR A 45 -20.84 15.46 4.59
N GLU A 46 -21.58 15.94 5.59
CA GLU A 46 -21.01 16.68 6.73
C GLU A 46 -20.04 15.81 7.55
N ALA A 47 -20.36 14.53 7.77
CA ALA A 47 -19.49 13.60 8.47
C ALA A 47 -18.26 13.23 7.63
N MET A 48 -18.45 12.83 6.37
CA MET A 48 -17.36 12.45 5.45
C MET A 48 -16.45 13.63 5.11
N GLY A 49 -16.94 14.86 5.20
CA GLY A 49 -16.13 16.07 5.05
C GLY A 49 -15.20 16.36 6.24
N LYS A 50 -15.36 15.66 7.37
CA LYS A 50 -14.44 15.75 8.51
C LYS A 50 -13.32 14.75 8.31
N GLU A 51 -12.08 15.26 8.33
CA GLU A 51 -10.89 14.42 8.21
C GLU A 51 -10.82 13.40 9.34
N GLU A 52 -11.20 13.79 10.56
CA GLU A 52 -11.15 12.92 11.73
C GLU A 52 -12.14 11.76 11.64
N PHE A 53 -13.33 11.97 11.07
CA PHE A 53 -14.31 10.90 10.86
C PHE A 53 -13.84 9.95 9.76
N SER A 54 -13.31 10.48 8.65
CA SER A 54 -12.77 9.67 7.56
C SER A 54 -11.59 8.81 8.03
N ASN A 55 -10.69 9.38 8.84
CA ASN A 55 -9.60 8.65 9.45
C ASN A 55 -10.11 7.55 10.38
N LEU A 56 -11.12 7.84 11.22
CA LEU A 56 -11.74 6.83 12.07
C LEU A 56 -12.33 5.66 11.25
N VAL A 57 -13.03 5.93 10.15
CA VAL A 57 -13.56 4.89 9.25
C VAL A 57 -12.43 4.03 8.68
N ASN A 58 -11.35 4.66 8.20
CA ASN A 58 -10.21 3.96 7.61
C ASN A 58 -9.45 3.11 8.64
N GLU A 59 -9.14 3.66 9.81
CA GLU A 59 -8.47 2.96 10.90
C GLU A 59 -9.30 1.75 11.35
N THR A 60 -10.60 1.95 11.60
CA THR A 60 -11.50 0.87 12.02
C THR A 60 -11.61 -0.22 10.95
N THR A 61 -11.67 0.17 9.67
CA THR A 61 -11.69 -0.79 8.55
C THR A 61 -10.41 -1.60 8.49
N MET A 62 -9.25 -0.95 8.67
CA MET A 62 -7.96 -1.62 8.65
C MET A 62 -7.78 -2.58 9.84
N ASP A 63 -8.25 -2.20 11.02
CA ASP A 63 -8.27 -3.08 12.20
C ASP A 63 -9.09 -4.33 11.94
N LEU A 64 -10.26 -4.20 11.32
CA LEU A 64 -11.10 -5.34 10.93
C LEU A 64 -10.43 -6.24 9.89
N VAL A 65 -9.76 -5.67 8.89
CA VAL A 65 -9.00 -6.43 7.88
C VAL A 65 -7.85 -7.18 8.55
N THR A 66 -7.09 -6.50 9.42
CA THR A 66 -5.95 -7.08 10.14
C THR A 66 -6.41 -8.21 11.05
N ALA A 67 -7.52 -8.03 11.78
CA ALA A 67 -8.11 -9.07 12.61
C ALA A 67 -8.54 -10.31 11.79
N LYS A 68 -8.91 -10.12 10.52
CA LYS A 68 -9.27 -11.22 9.60
C LYS A 68 -8.11 -11.77 8.78
N ALA A 69 -6.93 -11.15 8.80
CA ALA A 69 -5.80 -11.50 7.95
C ALA A 69 -5.37 -12.98 8.11
N GLY A 70 -5.38 -13.51 9.33
CA GLY A 70 -5.08 -14.93 9.57
C GLY A 70 -6.08 -15.88 8.91
N SER A 71 -7.37 -15.53 8.92
CA SER A 71 -8.42 -16.32 8.25
C SER A 71 -8.27 -16.28 6.73
N VAL A 72 -7.91 -15.12 6.16
CA VAL A 72 -7.60 -14.98 4.74
C VAL A 72 -6.40 -15.84 4.34
N LEU A 73 -5.32 -15.80 5.14
CA LEU A 73 -4.14 -16.61 4.90
C LEU A 73 -4.45 -18.12 4.97
N ASN A 74 -5.24 -18.55 5.95
CA ASN A 74 -5.68 -19.94 6.07
C ASN A 74 -6.55 -20.40 4.89
N ALA A 75 -7.45 -19.53 4.42
CA ALA A 75 -8.27 -19.81 3.23
C ALA A 75 -7.40 -19.94 1.97
N ALA A 76 -6.44 -19.03 1.80
CA ALA A 76 -5.45 -19.09 0.72
C ALA A 76 -4.62 -20.38 0.81
N TYR A 77 -4.15 -20.78 1.99
CA TYR A 77 -3.43 -22.05 2.18
C TYR A 77 -4.27 -23.26 1.77
N LYS A 78 -5.54 -23.32 2.19
CA LYS A 78 -6.44 -24.41 1.81
C LYS A 78 -6.67 -24.47 0.30
N TYR A 79 -6.79 -23.32 -0.37
CA TYR A 79 -6.96 -23.27 -1.82
C TYR A 79 -5.65 -23.57 -2.58
N ALA A 80 -4.51 -23.15 -2.03
CA ALA A 80 -3.17 -23.45 -2.53
C ALA A 80 -2.91 -24.97 -2.62
N MET A 81 -3.56 -25.79 -1.81
CA MET A 81 -3.46 -27.26 -1.90
C MET A 81 -4.29 -27.89 -3.02
N LYS A 82 -5.11 -27.12 -3.75
CA LYS A 82 -5.92 -27.60 -4.89
C LYS A 82 -5.20 -27.44 -6.22
N GLU A 83 -5.67 -28.15 -7.26
CA GLU A 83 -5.06 -28.13 -8.61
C GLU A 83 -4.89 -26.71 -9.17
N LYS A 84 -5.91 -25.84 -9.04
CA LYS A 84 -5.90 -24.45 -9.55
C LYS A 84 -5.27 -23.42 -8.59
N GLY A 85 -4.68 -23.86 -7.47
CA GLY A 85 -4.14 -22.98 -6.42
C GLY A 85 -2.74 -22.42 -6.66
N PHE A 86 -2.25 -22.35 -7.91
CA PHE A 86 -0.85 -22.00 -8.18
C PHE A 86 -0.46 -20.59 -7.69
N GLN A 87 -1.32 -19.59 -7.90
CA GLN A 87 -1.06 -18.23 -7.46
C GLN A 87 -0.98 -18.13 -5.93
N ASP A 88 -1.89 -18.80 -5.22
CA ASP A 88 -1.88 -18.82 -3.75
C ASP A 88 -0.64 -19.55 -3.20
N ARG A 89 -0.21 -20.66 -3.84
CA ARG A 89 1.05 -21.33 -3.50
C ARG A 89 2.24 -20.39 -3.66
N LYS A 90 2.33 -19.71 -4.81
CA LYS A 90 3.40 -18.75 -5.08
C LYS A 90 3.43 -17.66 -4.02
N MET A 91 2.29 -17.02 -3.75
CA MET A 91 2.14 -15.98 -2.73
C MET A 91 2.60 -16.48 -1.35
N ILE A 92 2.12 -17.64 -0.89
CA ILE A 92 2.46 -18.19 0.44
C ILE A 92 3.95 -18.54 0.54
N LEU A 93 4.53 -19.16 -0.49
CA LEU A 93 5.96 -19.48 -0.50
C LEU A 93 6.84 -18.23 -0.54
N THR A 94 6.40 -17.15 -1.21
CA THR A 94 7.06 -15.85 -1.16
C THR A 94 7.00 -15.24 0.23
N ILE A 95 5.83 -15.25 0.90
CA ILE A 95 5.67 -14.76 2.27
C ILE A 95 6.56 -15.55 3.24
N ALA A 96 6.69 -16.86 3.04
CA ALA A 96 7.56 -17.72 3.84
C ALA A 96 9.06 -17.54 3.52
N GLY A 97 9.43 -16.76 2.51
CA GLY A 97 10.81 -16.57 2.07
C GLY A 97 11.43 -17.79 1.37
N ILE A 98 10.62 -18.79 1.00
CA ILE A 98 11.06 -20.02 0.32
C ILE A 98 11.16 -19.79 -1.20
N TYR A 99 10.31 -18.91 -1.73
CA TYR A 99 10.26 -18.58 -3.13
C TYR A 99 10.60 -17.10 -3.36
N VAL A 100 11.40 -16.82 -4.39
CA VAL A 100 11.63 -15.46 -4.88
C VAL A 100 11.47 -15.47 -6.40
N ASP A 101 10.84 -14.44 -6.94
CA ASP A 101 10.75 -14.26 -8.37
C ASP A 101 12.14 -13.94 -8.93
N LYS A 102 12.52 -14.60 -10.03
CA LYS A 102 13.71 -14.22 -10.77
C LYS A 102 13.48 -12.84 -11.39
N SER A 103 14.34 -11.88 -11.08
CA SER A 103 14.41 -10.60 -11.79
C SER A 103 15.74 -10.50 -12.53
N GLN A 104 15.70 -9.92 -13.74
CA GLN A 104 16.88 -9.60 -14.53
C GLN A 104 16.96 -8.07 -14.60
N THR A 105 18.05 -7.50 -14.10
CA THR A 105 18.28 -6.05 -14.11
C THR A 105 19.27 -5.73 -15.22
N GLU A 106 18.81 -5.03 -16.25
CA GLU A 106 19.66 -4.47 -17.28
C GLU A 106 20.03 -3.02 -16.92
N LEU A 107 21.33 -2.72 -16.83
CA LEU A 107 21.84 -1.36 -16.63
C LEU A 107 22.20 -0.77 -17.99
N SER A 108 21.42 0.18 -18.48
CA SER A 108 21.59 0.82 -19.81
C SER A 108 22.43 2.11 -19.79
N GLY A 109 23.18 2.35 -18.71
CA GLY A 109 24.02 3.54 -18.59
C GLY A 109 25.23 3.50 -19.52
N SER A 110 25.51 4.59 -20.21
CA SER A 110 26.78 4.80 -20.92
C SER A 110 27.73 5.61 -20.04
N VAL A 111 28.98 5.15 -19.91
CA VAL A 111 30.03 5.91 -19.23
C VAL A 111 30.75 6.76 -20.28
N ASN A 112 30.60 8.08 -20.20
CA ASN A 112 31.38 9.00 -21.04
C ASN A 112 32.79 9.14 -20.45
N ILE A 113 33.75 8.39 -21.02
CA ILE A 113 35.15 8.40 -20.58
C ILE A 113 36.01 9.46 -21.27
N ASN A 114 35.44 10.35 -22.08
CA ASN A 114 36.21 11.27 -22.92
C ASN A 114 37.02 12.29 -22.10
N GLU A 115 36.43 12.87 -21.04
CA GLU A 115 37.13 13.84 -20.19
C GLU A 115 38.28 13.17 -19.42
N ARG A 116 38.01 12.00 -18.82
CA ARG A 116 39.02 11.23 -18.10
C ARG A 116 40.15 10.74 -19.00
N SER A 117 39.84 10.41 -20.25
CA SER A 117 40.85 10.02 -21.24
C SER A 117 41.76 11.19 -21.62
N LYS A 118 41.21 12.41 -21.75
CA LYS A 118 42.00 13.63 -22.00
C LYS A 118 42.94 13.95 -20.83
N GLU A 119 42.45 13.86 -19.59
CA GLU A 119 43.28 14.10 -18.39
C GLU A 119 44.46 13.13 -18.29
N ILE A 120 44.24 11.86 -18.61
CA ILE A 120 45.31 10.85 -18.61
C ILE A 120 46.36 11.17 -19.68
N GLN A 121 45.93 11.57 -20.89
CA GLN A 121 46.84 11.93 -21.96
C GLN A 121 47.68 13.17 -21.65
N GLU A 122 47.08 14.21 -21.04
CA GLU A 122 47.81 15.41 -20.62
C GLU A 122 48.84 15.09 -19.53
N ARG A 123 48.51 14.24 -18.56
CA ARG A 123 49.47 13.78 -17.54
C ARG A 123 50.64 12.99 -18.13
N ILE A 124 50.38 12.14 -19.12
CA ILE A 124 51.43 11.39 -19.82
C ILE A 124 52.34 12.33 -20.61
N LYS A 125 51.76 13.30 -21.34
CA LYS A 125 52.53 14.30 -22.09
C LYS A 125 53.39 15.20 -21.19
N GLY A 126 52.88 15.61 -20.04
CA GLY A 126 53.65 16.39 -19.06
C GLY A 126 54.89 15.63 -18.59
N ARG A 127 54.75 14.35 -18.25
CA ARG A 127 55.87 13.51 -17.80
C ARG A 127 56.95 13.27 -18.86
N ILE A 128 56.57 13.17 -20.14
CA ILE A 128 57.53 12.98 -21.24
C ILE A 128 58.37 14.25 -21.47
N LYS A 129 57.80 15.43 -21.21
CA LYS A 129 58.50 16.72 -21.35
C LYS A 129 59.46 17.04 -20.20
N ASP A 130 59.25 16.45 -19.02
CA ASP A 130 60.11 16.64 -17.85
C ASP A 130 61.35 15.71 -17.86
N GLU A 131 61.46 14.81 -18.85
CA GLU A 131 62.57 13.86 -19.04
C GLU A 131 63.52 14.24 -20.22
N GLU A 132 63.29 15.36 -20.90
CA GLU A 132 64.23 16.01 -21.88
C GLU A 132 65.00 17.17 -21.23
#